data_AF-A0A1Q5SXB2-F1
#
_entry.id   AF-A0A1Q5SXB2-F1
#
_cell.length_a   1.000
_cell.length_b   1.000
_cell.length_c   1.000
_cell.angle_alpha   90.00
_cell.angle_beta   90.00
_cell.angle_gamma   90.00
#
_symmetry.space_group_name_H-M   'P 1'
#
loop_
_entity.id
_entity.type
_entity.pdbx_description
1 polymer ?
#
loop_
_entity_poly.entity_id
_entity_poly.type
_entity_poly.pdbx_seq_one_letter_code
_entity_poly.pdbx_strand_id
1 'polypeptide(L)'
;MSSPSENRSAKQAIADDKWDDCLSCRITGSAAFVGLGVYSYYTGMSNLRKREQAIMQGPTKYKMGSRRLGIATISASLIGLGVWRAFN
;
A
#
# COMPACT_ATOMS: atom_id res chain seq x y z
N MET A 1 8.63 17.47 22.49
CA MET A 1 8.12 17.55 23.87
C MET A 1 6.74 18.21 23.76
N SER A 2 5.65 17.44 23.79
CA SER A 2 4.28 17.98 23.63
C SER A 2 3.51 17.76 24.92
N SER A 3 2.96 18.85 25.48
CA SER A 3 2.43 18.96 26.85
C SER A 3 1.15 18.13 27.10
N PRO A 4 0.91 17.64 28.34
CA PRO A 4 -0.17 16.70 28.67
C PRO A 4 -1.61 17.28 28.69
N SER A 5 -1.79 18.61 28.66
CA SER A 5 -3.12 19.26 28.65
C SER A 5 -3.80 19.29 27.27
N GLU A 6 -3.02 19.39 26.18
CA GLU A 6 -3.50 19.35 24.79
C GLU A 6 -4.05 17.97 24.40
N ASN A 7 -3.48 16.91 24.99
CA ASN A 7 -3.85 15.52 24.71
C ASN A 7 -5.28 15.16 25.16
N ARG A 8 -5.84 15.79 26.20
CA ARG A 8 -7.21 15.51 26.67
C ARG A 8 -8.28 16.10 25.74
N SER A 9 -8.10 17.35 25.30
CA SER A 9 -8.99 17.98 24.31
C SER A 9 -8.83 17.39 22.92
N ALA A 10 -7.62 17.02 22.50
CA ALA A 10 -7.41 16.31 21.24
C ALA A 10 -8.05 14.91 21.25
N LYS A 11 -7.99 14.15 22.36
CA LYS A 11 -8.68 12.86 22.48
C LYS A 11 -10.21 13.00 22.47
N GLN A 12 -10.75 14.09 23.01
CA GLN A 12 -12.19 14.35 23.04
C GLN A 12 -12.70 14.86 21.68
N ALA A 13 -11.98 15.77 21.03
CA ALA A 13 -12.27 16.19 19.66
C ALA A 13 -12.18 15.01 18.67
N ILE A 14 -11.14 14.18 18.78
CA ILE A 14 -11.05 12.93 18.01
C ILE A 14 -12.16 11.94 18.39
N ALA A 15 -12.70 11.97 19.62
CA ALA A 15 -13.81 11.08 19.99
C ALA A 15 -15.14 11.51 19.37
N ASP A 16 -15.38 12.82 19.20
CA ASP A 16 -16.57 13.40 18.55
C ASP A 16 -16.48 13.36 17.01
N ASP A 17 -15.32 13.67 16.40
CA ASP A 17 -15.10 13.56 14.94
C ASP A 17 -15.07 12.11 14.43
N LYS A 18 -14.90 11.15 15.34
CA LYS A 18 -14.71 9.74 14.99
C LYS A 18 -15.91 9.07 14.32
N TRP A 19 -17.09 9.67 14.30
CA TRP A 19 -18.26 9.09 13.64
C TRP A 19 -18.41 9.52 12.18
N ASP A 20 -18.05 10.76 11.81
CA ASP A 20 -18.11 11.25 10.42
C ASP A 20 -16.82 10.99 9.62
N ASP A 21 -15.65 11.01 10.27
CA ASP A 21 -14.37 10.80 9.60
C ASP A 21 -14.05 9.33 9.29
N CYS A 22 -14.75 8.37 9.90
CA CYS A 22 -14.46 6.96 9.68
C CYS A 22 -14.74 6.53 8.24
N LEU A 23 -15.76 7.07 7.58
CA LEU A 23 -16.05 6.76 6.18
C LEU A 23 -14.99 7.37 5.26
N SER A 24 -14.74 8.68 5.41
CA SER A 24 -13.76 9.43 4.61
C SER A 24 -12.35 8.87 4.78
N CYS A 25 -11.95 8.51 5.99
CA CYS A 25 -10.63 7.96 6.30
C CYS A 25 -10.48 6.50 5.86
N ARG A 26 -11.55 5.70 5.88
CA ARG A 26 -11.55 4.36 5.27
C ARG A 26 -11.46 4.44 3.76
N ILE A 27 -12.27 5.28 3.11
CA ILE A 27 -12.22 5.48 1.66
C ILE A 27 -10.82 5.94 1.25
N THR A 28 -10.26 6.95 1.92
CA THR A 28 -8.94 7.49 1.59
C THR A 28 -7.84 6.45 1.81
N GLY A 29 -7.84 5.75 2.95
CA GLY A 29 -6.85 4.71 3.23
C GLY A 29 -6.95 3.52 2.26
N SER A 30 -8.17 3.05 1.98
CA SER A 30 -8.44 1.98 1.03
C SER A 30 -8.04 2.37 -0.40
N ALA A 31 -8.40 3.57 -0.84
CA ALA A 31 -8.04 4.08 -2.16
C ALA A 31 -6.51 4.23 -2.29
N ALA A 32 -5.82 4.70 -1.25
CA ALA A 32 -4.37 4.78 -1.24
C ALA A 32 -3.71 3.41 -1.42
N PHE A 33 -4.12 2.41 -0.63
CA PHE A 33 -3.54 1.06 -0.71
C PHE A 33 -3.85 0.37 -2.04
N VAL A 34 -5.09 0.46 -2.52
CA VAL A 34 -5.49 -0.10 -3.83
C VAL A 34 -4.73 0.59 -4.96
N GLY A 35 -4.69 1.93 -4.96
CA GLY A 35 -3.98 2.72 -5.95
C GLY A 35 -2.48 2.40 -5.98
N LEU A 36 -1.84 2.33 -4.82
CA LEU A 36 -0.43 1.95 -4.70
C LEU A 36 -0.19 0.51 -5.17
N GLY A 37 -1.08 -0.43 -4.86
CA GLY A 37 -0.98 -1.81 -5.31
C GLY A 37 -1.06 -1.94 -6.84
N VAL A 38 -2.05 -1.29 -7.46
CA VAL A 38 -2.20 -1.28 -8.92
C VAL A 38 -1.01 -0.59 -9.59
N TYR A 39 -0.60 0.58 -9.09
CA TYR A 39 0.54 1.32 -9.60
C TYR A 39 1.85 0.52 -9.49
N SER A 40 2.08 -0.13 -8.35
CA SER A 40 3.26 -0.98 -8.11
C SER A 40 3.31 -2.16 -9.07
N TYR A 41 2.17 -2.79 -9.34
CA TYR A 41 2.09 -3.87 -10.31
C TYR A 41 2.44 -3.40 -11.73
N TYR A 42 1.78 -2.33 -12.20
CA TYR A 42 1.96 -1.83 -13.55
C TYR A 42 3.40 -1.31 -13.78
N THR A 43 3.86 -0.41 -12.92
CA THR A 43 5.19 0.18 -13.01
C THR A 43 6.26 -0.86 -12.76
N GLY A 44 6.10 -1.73 -11.75
CA GLY A 44 7.04 -2.81 -11.47
C GLY A 44 7.22 -3.77 -12.65
N MET A 45 6.11 -4.21 -13.26
CA MET A 45 6.15 -5.08 -14.44
C MET A 45 6.81 -4.39 -15.64
N SER A 46 6.51 -3.11 -15.88
CA SER A 46 7.13 -2.34 -16.96
C SER A 46 8.65 -2.21 -16.78
N ASN A 47 9.10 -1.97 -15.55
CA ASN A 47 10.53 -1.84 -15.22
C ASN A 47 11.27 -3.17 -15.34
N LEU A 48 10.63 -4.29 -14.99
CA LEU A 48 11.18 -5.63 -15.21
C LEU A 48 11.36 -5.94 -16.70
N ARG A 49 10.36 -5.62 -17.53
CA ARG A 49 10.44 -5.84 -19.00
C ARG A 49 11.59 -5.04 -19.61
N LYS A 50 11.76 -3.78 -19.22
CA LYS A 50 12.88 -2.93 -19.69
C LYS A 50 14.26 -3.51 -19.33
N ARG A 51 14.35 -4.28 -18.24
CA ARG A 51 15.61 -4.88 -17.75
C ARG A 51 15.70 -6.38 -18.06
N GLU A 52 14.81 -6.92 -18.87
CA GLU A 52 14.69 -8.36 -19.11
C GLU A 52 15.98 -8.95 -19.70
N GLN A 53 16.59 -8.27 -20.68
CA GLN A 53 17.84 -8.70 -21.29
C GLN A 53 18.98 -8.80 -20.27
N ALA A 54 19.15 -7.78 -19.42
CA ALA A 54 20.16 -7.77 -18.36
C ALA A 54 19.90 -8.85 -17.30
N ILE A 55 18.63 -9.12 -16.96
CA ILE A 55 18.26 -10.16 -15.99
C ILE A 55 18.52 -11.56 -16.56
N MET A 56 18.29 -11.77 -17.86
CA MET A 56 18.49 -13.06 -18.51
C MET A 56 19.97 -13.42 -18.69
N GLN A 57 20.82 -12.42 -18.91
CA GLN A 57 22.28 -12.56 -19.01
C GLN A 57 22.97 -12.67 -17.64
N GLY A 58 22.28 -12.35 -16.55
CA GLY A 58 22.85 -12.41 -15.20
C GLY A 58 23.13 -13.85 -14.71
N PRO A 59 24.15 -14.06 -13.87
CA PRO A 59 24.55 -15.38 -13.35
C PRO A 59 23.58 -15.95 -12.30
N THR A 60 22.55 -15.19 -11.93
CA THR A 60 21.62 -15.54 -10.85
C THR A 60 20.63 -16.61 -11.28
N LYS A 61 20.41 -17.63 -10.43
CA LYS A 61 19.36 -18.64 -10.63
C LYS A 61 17.94 -18.05 -10.57
N TYR A 62 17.77 -16.91 -9.91
CA TYR A 62 16.50 -16.18 -9.81
C TYR A 62 16.36 -15.22 -11.00
N LYS A 63 15.76 -15.74 -12.08
CA LYS A 63 15.46 -14.97 -13.30
C LYS A 63 14.17 -14.15 -13.14
N MET A 64 13.44 -13.96 -14.23
CA MET A 64 12.24 -13.11 -14.30
C MET A 64 11.09 -13.59 -13.42
N GLY A 65 10.92 -14.90 -13.23
CA GLY A 65 9.79 -15.47 -12.49
C GLY A 65 9.72 -15.01 -11.03
N SER A 66 10.82 -15.13 -10.27
CA SER A 66 10.90 -14.73 -8.86
C SER A 66 10.59 -13.23 -8.68
N ARG A 67 11.12 -12.38 -9.56
CA ARG A 67 10.90 -10.93 -9.52
C ARG A 67 9.44 -10.55 -9.83
N ARG A 68 8.83 -11.22 -10.82
CA ARG A 68 7.39 -11.05 -11.13
C ARG A 68 6.53 -11.48 -9.96
N LEU A 69 6.87 -12.61 -9.33
CA LEU A 69 6.14 -13.12 -8.18
C LEU A 69 6.25 -12.18 -6.98
N GLY A 70 7.42 -11.61 -6.71
CA GLY A 70 7.58 -10.60 -5.66
C GLY A 70 6.76 -9.33 -5.88
N ILE A 71 6.70 -8.82 -7.12
CA ILE A 71 5.85 -7.66 -7.44
C ILE A 71 4.37 -8.03 -7.30
N ALA A 72 3.98 -9.21 -7.79
CA ALA A 72 2.61 -9.69 -7.69
C ALA A 72 2.17 -9.86 -6.23
N THR A 73 3.00 -10.44 -5.36
CA THR A 73 2.67 -10.62 -3.95
C THR A 73 2.54 -9.29 -3.22
N ILE A 74 3.50 -8.36 -3.38
CA ILE A 74 3.43 -7.04 -2.75
C ILE A 74 2.17 -6.29 -3.22
N SER A 75 1.90 -6.31 -4.52
CA SER A 75 0.73 -5.63 -5.10
C SER A 75 -0.58 -6.23 -4.60
N ALA A 76 -0.66 -7.57 -4.55
CA ALA A 76 -1.82 -8.28 -4.03
C ALA A 76 -2.05 -8.00 -2.55
N SER A 77 -0.98 -7.96 -1.74
CA SER A 77 -1.06 -7.61 -0.31
C SER A 77 -1.58 -6.18 -0.10
N LEU A 78 -1.11 -5.22 -0.89
CA LEU A 78 -1.57 -3.81 -0.81
C LEU A 78 -3.05 -3.70 -1.17
N ILE A 79 -3.47 -4.31 -2.29
CA ILE A 79 -4.88 -4.30 -2.70
C ILE A 79 -5.74 -5.03 -1.65
N GLY A 80 -5.29 -6.19 -1.18
CA GLY A 80 -6.00 -6.97 -0.16
C GLY A 80 -6.21 -6.20 1.13
N LEU A 81 -5.16 -5.52 1.64
CA LEU A 81 -5.27 -4.66 2.82
C LEU A 81 -6.19 -3.46 2.59
N GLY A 82 -6.13 -2.84 1.41
CA GLY A 82 -7.01 -1.73 1.05
C GLY A 82 -8.49 -2.14 1.01
N VAL A 83 -8.78 -3.28 0.37
CA VAL A 83 -10.14 -3.85 0.30
C VAL A 83 -10.61 -4.27 1.69
N TRP A 84 -9.78 -4.96 2.47
CA TRP A 84 -10.13 -5.38 3.83
C TRP A 84 -10.48 -4.19 4.73
N ARG A 85 -9.70 -3.11 4.66
CA ARG A 85 -9.97 -1.85 5.37
C ARG A 85 -11.25 -1.15 4.90
N ALA A 86 -11.70 -1.38 3.67
CA ALA A 86 -12.97 -0.82 3.19
C ALA A 86 -14.17 -1.54 3.85
N PHE A 87 -14.07 -2.85 4.09
CA PHE A 87 -15.17 -3.67 4.60
C PHE A 87 -15.15 -3.94 6.13
N ASN A 88 -13.99 -3.90 6.80
CA ASN A 88 -13.86 -4.06 8.26
C ASN A 88 -13.62 -2.75 9.02
#